data_AF-A0A480BPT0-F1
#
_entry.id   AF-A0A480BPT0-F1
#
_cell.length_a   1.000
_cell.length_b   1.000
_cell.length_c   1.000
_cell.angle_alpha   90.00
_cell.angle_beta   90.00
_cell.angle_gamma   90.00
#
_symmetry.space_group_name_H-M   'P 1'
#
loop_
_entity.id
_entity.type
_entity.pdbx_description
1 polymer ?
#
loop_
_entity_poly.entity_id
_entity_poly.type
_entity_poly.pdbx_seq_one_letter_code
_entity_poly.pdbx_strand_id
1 'polypeptide(L)'
;TQDPDAPVRVQEILDSPTYRIADQDPDFLGREDTRGLRLQVDYLKPELLLREHGIEHTIVVFGGTRINEAVAAADTAAARREAAAA
;
A
#
# COMPACT_ATOMS: atom_id res chain seq x y z
N THR A 1 -52.45 -10.68 3.27
CA THR A 1 -51.87 -11.79 4.06
C THR A 1 -50.38 -11.57 4.12
N GLN A 2 -49.74 -11.67 5.29
CA GLN A 2 -48.27 -11.60 5.34
C GLN A 2 -47.69 -12.77 4.54
N ASP A 3 -46.64 -12.49 3.78
CA ASP A 3 -45.92 -13.49 3.02
C ASP A 3 -45.17 -14.42 4.01
N PRO A 4 -45.52 -15.72 4.07
CA PRO A 4 -44.93 -16.66 5.03
C PRO A 4 -43.44 -16.94 4.75
N ASP A 5 -42.97 -16.72 3.53
CA ASP A 5 -41.58 -16.96 3.14
C ASP A 5 -40.69 -15.72 3.38
N ALA A 6 -41.27 -14.60 3.81
CA ALA A 6 -40.52 -13.36 4.05
C ALA A 6 -39.33 -13.52 5.00
N PRO A 7 -39.40 -14.26 6.13
CA PRO A 7 -38.25 -14.47 7.01
C PRO A 7 -37.09 -15.20 6.31
N VAL A 8 -37.40 -16.16 5.44
CA VAL A 8 -36.40 -16.93 4.69
C VAL A 8 -35.66 -16.02 3.71
N ARG A 9 -36.38 -15.22 2.93
CA ARG A 9 -35.75 -14.31 1.96
C ARG A 9 -34.92 -13.22 2.65
N VAL A 10 -35.37 -12.73 3.80
CA VAL A 10 -34.57 -11.80 4.60
C VAL A 10 -33.26 -12.46 5.05
N GLN A 11 -33.31 -13.70 5.52
CA GLN A 11 -32.11 -14.44 5.90
C GLN A 11 -31.16 -14.63 4.70
N GLU A 12 -31.67 -15.00 3.53
CA GLU A 12 -30.87 -15.12 2.30
C GLU A 12 -30.19 -13.81 1.90
N ILE A 13 -30.85 -12.66 2.08
CA ILE A 13 -30.26 -11.34 1.83
C ILE A 13 -29.13 -11.05 2.82
N LEU A 14 -29.34 -11.33 4.11
CA LEU A 14 -28.35 -11.08 5.16
C LEU A 14 -27.10 -11.95 5.00
N ASP A 15 -27.26 -13.17 4.51
CA ASP A 15 -26.16 -14.10 4.25
C ASP A 15 -25.47 -13.84 2.90
N SER A 16 -26.04 -12.98 2.05
CA SER A 16 -25.45 -12.63 0.75
C SER A 16 -24.15 -11.84 0.92
N PRO A 17 -23.09 -12.14 0.14
CA PRO A 17 -21.87 -11.33 0.10
C PRO A 17 -22.12 -9.85 -0.24
N THR A 18 -23.19 -9.54 -0.99
CA THR A 18 -23.56 -8.17 -1.34
C THR A 18 -24.01 -7.33 -0.13
N TYR A 19 -24.29 -7.96 1.00
CA TYR A 19 -24.66 -7.29 2.25
C TYR A 19 -23.44 -6.90 3.09
N ARG A 20 -22.23 -7.31 2.69
CA ARG A 20 -20.98 -6.86 3.33
C ARG A 20 -20.80 -5.36 3.11
N ILE A 21 -20.26 -4.69 4.12
CA ILE A 21 -19.90 -3.28 4.00
C ILE A 21 -18.70 -3.17 3.05
N ALA A 22 -18.76 -2.25 2.09
CA ALA A 22 -17.80 -2.16 0.99
C ALA A 22 -16.34 -1.95 1.44
N ASP A 23 -16.11 -1.26 2.57
CA ASP A 23 -14.77 -1.08 3.16
C ASP A 23 -14.25 -2.34 3.89
N GLN A 24 -15.13 -3.29 4.18
CA GLN A 24 -14.84 -4.60 4.78
C GLN A 24 -14.97 -5.75 3.78
N ASP A 25 -15.07 -5.46 2.48
CA ASP A 25 -15.21 -6.45 1.41
C ASP A 25 -13.96 -6.48 0.51
N PRO A 26 -12.97 -7.34 0.80
CA PRO A 26 -11.78 -7.49 -0.03
C PRO A 26 -12.07 -7.96 -1.45
N ASP A 27 -13.15 -8.71 -1.67
CA ASP A 27 -13.54 -9.20 -3.00
C ASP A 27 -14.01 -8.03 -3.87
N PHE A 28 -14.73 -7.08 -3.28
CA PHE A 28 -15.11 -5.81 -3.93
C PHE A 28 -13.90 -4.91 -4.15
N LEU A 29 -13.10 -4.63 -3.10
CA LEU A 29 -11.90 -3.78 -3.18
C LEU A 29 -10.79 -4.37 -4.09
N GLY A 30 -10.84 -5.66 -4.38
CA GLY A 30 -9.93 -6.32 -5.31
C GLY A 30 -10.22 -6.03 -6.79
N ARG A 31 -11.42 -5.52 -7.11
CA ARG A 31 -11.87 -5.35 -8.51
C ARG A 31 -11.14 -4.23 -9.23
N GLU A 32 -11.03 -4.37 -10.55
CA GLU A 32 -10.46 -3.35 -11.43
C GLU A 32 -11.17 -1.99 -11.27
N ASP A 33 -12.50 -1.98 -11.16
CA ASP A 33 -13.31 -0.77 -10.96
C ASP A 33 -12.91 0.01 -9.70
N THR A 34 -12.45 -0.70 -8.66
CA THR A 34 -12.07 -0.10 -7.37
C THR A 34 -10.59 0.29 -7.29
N ARG A 35 -9.80 0.01 -8.34
CA ARG A 35 -8.36 0.31 -8.38
C ARG A 35 -8.05 1.78 -8.10
N GLY A 36 -8.84 2.70 -8.66
CA GLY A 36 -8.66 4.14 -8.44
C GLY A 36 -8.81 4.53 -6.97
N LEU A 37 -9.81 3.97 -6.28
CA LEU A 37 -10.05 4.21 -4.86
C LEU A 37 -8.89 3.70 -4.01
N ARG A 38 -8.38 2.50 -4.32
CA ARG A 38 -7.21 1.95 -3.62
C ARG A 38 -5.97 2.81 -3.78
N LEU A 39 -5.67 3.25 -5.00
CA LEU A 39 -4.54 4.16 -5.25
C LEU A 39 -4.71 5.46 -4.44
N GLN A 40 -5.91 6.02 -4.39
CA GLN A 40 -6.18 7.22 -3.60
C GLN A 40 -5.88 6.99 -2.10
N VAL A 41 -6.27 5.85 -1.55
CA VAL A 41 -5.98 5.48 -0.15
C VAL A 41 -4.48 5.25 0.06
N ASP A 42 -3.82 4.59 -0.89
CA ASP A 42 -2.37 4.34 -0.86
C ASP A 42 -1.56 5.64 -0.85
N TYR A 43 -2.04 6.70 -1.49
CA TYR A 43 -1.43 8.04 -1.42
C TYR A 43 -1.84 8.81 -0.17
N LEU A 44 -3.11 8.74 0.23
CA LEU A 44 -3.61 9.52 1.36
C LEU A 44 -2.99 9.06 2.69
N LYS A 45 -2.85 7.74 2.88
CA LYS A 45 -2.31 7.17 4.11
C LYS A 45 -0.91 7.71 4.46
N PRO A 46 0.11 7.66 3.57
CA PRO A 46 1.43 8.21 3.88
C PRO A 46 1.38 9.72 4.07
N GLU A 47 0.61 10.47 3.28
CA GLU A 47 0.47 11.92 3.44
C GLU A 47 -0.04 12.29 4.85
N LEU A 48 -1.09 11.63 5.32
CA LEU A 48 -1.62 11.86 6.67
C LEU A 48 -0.58 11.54 7.74
N LEU A 49 0.13 10.42 7.61
CA LEU A 49 1.16 10.03 8.57
C LEU A 49 2.34 11.02 8.57
N LEU A 50 2.81 11.48 7.41
CA LEU A 50 3.86 12.50 7.33
C LEU A 50 3.46 13.79 8.06
N ARG A 51 2.21 14.22 7.85
CA ARG A 51 1.65 15.40 8.52
C ARG A 51 1.52 15.22 10.03
N GLU A 52 1.03 14.07 10.50
CA GLU A 52 0.93 13.75 11.92
C GLU A 52 2.29 13.76 12.63
N HIS A 53 3.36 13.39 11.91
CA HIS A 53 4.73 13.42 12.43
C HIS A 53 5.43 14.77 12.23
N GLY A 54 4.76 15.79 11.67
CA GLY A 54 5.33 17.11 11.44
C GLY A 54 6.47 17.13 10.41
N ILE A 55 6.46 16.20 9.45
CA ILE A 55 7.48 16.15 8.40
C ILE A 55 7.12 17.16 7.31
N GLU A 56 7.84 18.29 7.28
CA GLU A 56 7.63 19.35 6.29
C GLU A 56 8.44 19.16 5.01
N HIS A 57 9.60 18.47 5.12
CA HIS A 57 10.54 18.30 4.02
C HIS A 57 11.06 16.86 3.97
N THR A 58 11.08 16.28 2.77
CA THR A 58 11.55 14.91 2.52
C THR A 58 12.62 14.90 1.44
N ILE A 59 13.69 14.13 1.65
CA ILE A 59 14.69 13.84 0.62
C ILE A 59 14.40 12.45 0.06
N VAL A 60 14.12 12.36 -1.24
CA VAL A 60 13.89 11.08 -1.92
C VAL A 60 15.21 10.56 -2.45
N VAL A 61 15.60 9.36 -2.03
CA VAL A 61 16.83 8.69 -2.48
C VAL A 61 16.45 7.43 -3.25
N PHE A 62 16.94 7.30 -4.48
CA PHE A 62 16.82 6.08 -5.28
C PHE A 62 18.17 5.35 -5.33
N GLY A 63 18.15 4.03 -5.27
CA GLY A 63 19.35 3.19 -5.32
C GLY A 63 19.08 1.86 -6.02
N GLY A 64 20.13 1.20 -6.49
CA GLY A 64 20.03 -0.11 -7.12
C GLY A 64 19.75 -1.20 -6.10
N THR A 65 18.77 -2.07 -6.37
CA THR A 65 18.39 -3.19 -5.48
C THR A 65 19.42 -4.33 -5.44
N ARG A 66 20.49 -4.23 -6.24
CA ARG A 66 21.50 -5.29 -6.44
C ARG A 66 22.90 -4.88 -5.97
N ILE A 67 23.01 -3.72 -5.31
CA ILE A 67 24.28 -3.28 -4.73
C ILE A 67 24.45 -3.99 -3.38
N ASN A 68 25.42 -4.88 -3.29
CA ASN A 68 25.87 -5.41 -2.00
C ASN A 68 26.81 -4.39 -1.36
N GLU A 69 26.37 -3.75 -0.26
CA GLU A 69 27.08 -2.65 0.42
C GLU A 69 28.55 -2.95 0.68
N ALA A 70 28.90 -4.18 1.07
CA ALA A 70 30.28 -4.55 1.38
C ALA A 70 31.22 -4.46 0.17
N VAL A 71 30.76 -4.87 -1.01
CA VAL A 71 31.58 -4.87 -2.25
C VAL A 71 31.70 -3.46 -2.79
N ALA A 72 30.58 -2.72 -2.86
CA ALA A 72 30.60 -1.33 -3.32
C ALA A 72 31.41 -0.41 -2.39
N ALA A 73 31.36 -0.61 -1.07
CA ALA A 73 32.17 0.14 -0.12
C ALA A 73 33.67 -0.16 -0.28
N ALA A 74 34.04 -1.43 -0.51
CA ALA A 74 35.43 -1.83 -0.73
C ALA A 74 36.00 -1.24 -2.03
N ASP A 75 35.25 -1.31 -3.13
CA ASP A 75 35.66 -0.77 -4.43
C ASP A 75 35.83 0.76 -4.36
N THR A 76 34.88 1.45 -3.72
CA THR A 76 34.97 2.91 -3.55
C THR A 76 36.14 3.30 -2.65
N ALA A 77 36.42 2.54 -1.60
CA ALA A 77 37.55 2.78 -0.71
C ALA A 77 38.90 2.53 -1.41
N ALA A 78 39.00 1.50 -2.25
CA ALA A 78 40.19 1.21 -3.03
C ALA A 78 40.48 2.33 -4.04
N ALA A 79 39.47 2.74 -4.81
CA ALA A 79 39.59 3.82 -5.78
C ALA A 79 40.01 5.16 -5.13
N ARG A 80 39.48 5.47 -3.93
CA ARG A 80 39.88 6.67 -3.17
C ARG A 80 41.31 6.60 -2.65
N ARG A 81 41.84 5.43 -2.29
CA ARG A 81 43.23 5.26 -1.86
C ARG A 81 44.20 5.44 -3.02
N GLU A 82 43.87 4.91 -4.19
CA GLU A 82 44.69 5.12 -5.41
C GLU A 82 44.71 6.59 -5.82
N ALA A 83 43.56 7.27 -5.82
CA ALA A 83 43.48 8.69 -6.13
C ALA A 83 44.20 9.60 -5.12
N ALA A 84 44.36 9.16 -3.87
CA ALA A 84 45.11 9.89 -2.84
C ALA A 84 46.62 9.59 -2.84
N ALA A 85 47.04 8.53 -3.53
CA ALA A 85 48.44 8.11 -3.65
C ALA A 85 49.12 8.61 -4.96
N ALA A 86 48.33 9.18 -5.88
CA ALA A 86 48.78 9.88 -7.09
C ALA A 86 48.90 11.39 -6.83
#